data_AF-A0A5C7XN61-F1
#
_entry.id   AF-A0A5C7XN61-F1
#
_cell.length_a   1.000
_cell.length_b   1.000
_cell.length_c   1.000
_cell.angle_alpha   90.00
_cell.angle_beta   90.00
_cell.angle_gamma   90.00
#
_symmetry.space_group_name_H-M   'P 1'
#
loop_
_entity.id
_entity.type
_entity.pdbx_description
1 polymer ?
#
loop_
_entity_poly.entity_id
_entity_poly.type
_entity_poly.pdbx_seq_one_letter_code
_entity_poly.pdbx_strand_id
1 'polypeptide(L)'
;MEPSITDWIQAIAESVAAFGIVLVLIQLMLTAKQIKLAREQNEEICRQNNATILWNRMQAAFAFFPEELFMKREIELIEQMRLMDIELVPRFVGTLSDGEAQRIFDHPDCARALRYYLNVLEDYCLAVNMGLVDDDLAYAQMRGAIIARATFFWPLIDLVRKKSDDEDIFCELEITSKRWKEKDEQTREMRRKVIEEAKSIAESIISDAVRDVKSNHLRNVYPPKSN
;
A
#
# COMPACT_ATOMS: atom_id res chain seq x y z
N MET A 1 49.13 57.09 49.90
CA MET A 1 48.97 55.73 50.45
C MET A 1 49.34 54.77 49.35
N GLU A 2 50.44 54.05 49.50
CA GLU A 2 50.80 52.98 48.55
C GLU A 2 49.94 51.74 48.87
N PRO A 3 49.37 51.07 47.85
CA PRO A 3 48.62 49.84 48.07
C PRO A 3 49.51 48.76 48.66
N SER A 4 48.98 48.01 49.63
CA SER A 4 49.71 46.94 50.29
C SER A 4 49.85 45.71 49.37
N ILE A 5 50.87 44.87 49.61
CA ILE A 5 51.07 43.63 48.84
C ILE A 5 49.83 42.72 48.89
N THR A 6 49.09 42.75 49.99
CA THR A 6 47.84 41.98 50.15
C THR A 6 46.73 42.45 49.21
N ASP A 7 46.64 43.74 48.91
CA ASP A 7 45.64 44.28 47.97
C ASP A 7 45.88 43.77 46.55
N TRP A 8 47.15 43.69 46.15
CA TRP A 8 47.54 43.14 44.83
C TRP A 8 47.24 41.64 44.72
N ILE A 9 47.52 40.86 45.76
CA ILE A 9 47.23 39.41 45.78
C ILE A 9 45.72 39.18 45.66
N GLN A 10 44.91 39.93 46.41
CA GLN A 10 43.46 39.82 46.35
C GLN A 10 42.92 40.18 44.96
N ALA A 11 43.38 41.28 44.36
CA ALA A 11 42.97 41.68 43.02
C ALA A 11 43.31 40.62 41.95
N ILE A 12 44.46 39.96 42.05
CA ILE A 12 44.85 38.86 41.15
C ILE A 12 43.93 37.65 41.35
N ALA A 13 43.64 37.27 42.60
CA ALA A 13 42.75 36.16 42.90
C ALA A 13 41.33 36.39 42.35
N GLU A 14 40.79 37.59 42.52
CA GLU A 14 39.50 38.00 41.97
C GLU A 14 39.50 37.97 40.44
N SER A 15 40.59 38.40 39.80
CA SER A 15 40.75 38.36 38.34
C SER A 15 40.77 36.93 37.79
N VAL A 16 41.48 36.02 38.46
CA VAL A 16 41.53 34.59 38.09
C VAL A 16 40.16 33.94 38.28
N ALA A 17 39.47 34.24 39.38
CA ALA A 17 38.12 33.75 39.63
C ALA A 17 37.14 34.23 38.55
N ALA A 18 37.19 35.52 38.19
CA ALA A 18 36.38 36.09 37.12
C ALA A 18 36.65 35.41 35.76
N PHE A 19 37.93 35.20 35.42
CA PHE A 19 38.31 34.49 34.19
C PHE A 19 37.80 33.03 34.18
N GLY A 20 37.90 32.33 35.31
CA GLY A 20 37.36 30.98 35.46
C GLY A 20 35.84 30.92 35.21
N ILE A 21 35.09 31.88 35.75
CA ILE A 21 33.64 31.99 35.50
C ILE A 21 33.35 32.20 34.02
N VAL A 22 34.08 33.09 33.34
CA VAL A 22 33.92 33.33 31.90
C VAL A 22 34.18 32.06 31.09
N LEU A 23 35.23 31.29 31.41
CA LEU A 23 35.51 30.02 30.73
C LEU A 23 34.39 28.99 30.91
N VAL A 24 33.83 28.86 32.11
CA VAL A 24 32.70 27.96 32.37
C VAL A 24 31.48 28.38 31.56
N LEU A 25 31.18 29.68 31.48
CA LEU A 25 30.06 30.18 30.66
C LEU A 25 30.27 29.88 29.17
N ILE A 26 31.49 30.07 28.65
CA ILE A 26 31.82 29.70 27.26
C ILE A 26 31.62 28.20 27.03
N GLN A 27 32.10 27.35 27.95
CA GLN A 27 31.91 25.90 27.86
C GLN A 27 30.43 25.52 27.88
N LEU A 28 29.61 26.14 28.72
CA LEU A 28 28.16 25.92 28.76
C LEU A 28 27.49 26.34 27.45
N MET A 29 27.86 27.48 26.88
CA MET A 29 27.33 27.94 25.58
C MET A 29 27.70 26.99 24.44
N LEU A 30 28.96 26.53 24.40
CA LEU A 30 29.42 25.55 23.41
C LEU A 30 28.69 24.22 23.55
N THR A 31 28.50 23.75 24.79
CA THR A 31 27.76 22.51 25.07
C THR A 31 26.29 22.65 24.67
N ALA A 32 25.64 23.77 24.99
CA ALA A 32 24.26 24.04 24.56
C ALA A 32 24.13 24.05 23.03
N LYS A 33 25.11 24.64 22.33
CA LYS A 33 25.16 24.63 20.85
C LYS A 33 25.34 23.21 20.30
N GLN A 34 26.21 22.39 20.91
CA GLN A 34 26.40 20.99 20.53
C GLN A 34 25.15 20.15 20.75
N ILE A 35 24.45 20.32 21.88
CA ILE A 35 23.18 19.64 22.17
C ILE A 35 22.13 20.02 21.12
N LYS A 36 22.04 21.30 20.76
CA LYS A 36 21.11 21.76 19.72
C LYS A 36 21.40 21.09 18.38
N LEU A 37 22.66 21.09 17.94
CA LEU A 37 23.06 20.46 16.68
C LEU A 37 22.79 18.94 16.69
N ALA A 38 23.08 18.26 17.80
CA ALA A 38 22.83 16.83 17.94
C ALA A 38 21.33 16.50 17.86
N ARG A 39 20.44 17.36 18.38
CA ARG A 39 18.99 17.20 18.25
C ARG A 39 18.55 17.32 16.79
N GLU A 40 19.01 18.36 16.08
CA GLU A 40 18.71 18.56 14.66
C GLU A 40 19.19 17.37 13.82
N GLN A 41 20.38 16.82 14.12
CA GLN A 41 20.89 15.63 13.46
C GLN A 41 20.06 14.38 13.76
N ASN A 42 19.64 14.18 15.00
CA ASN A 42 18.79 13.03 15.37
C ASN A 42 17.42 13.11 14.69
N GLU A 43 16.82 14.30 14.58
CA GLU A 43 15.56 14.48 13.85
C GLU A 43 15.72 14.12 12.37
N GLU A 44 16.81 14.53 11.75
CA GLU A 44 17.09 14.20 10.35
C GLU A 44 17.35 12.70 10.15
N ILE A 45 18.10 12.05 11.04
CA ILE A 45 18.30 10.59 11.04
C ILE A 45 16.96 9.86 11.17
N CYS A 46 16.08 10.32 12.06
CA CYS A 46 14.74 9.73 12.20
C CYS A 46 13.93 9.85 10.89
N ARG A 47 13.98 11.00 10.21
CA ARG A 47 13.31 11.17 8.90
C ARG A 47 13.88 10.24 7.85
N GLN A 48 15.21 10.14 7.78
CA GLN A 48 15.90 9.26 6.81
C GLN A 48 15.59 7.80 7.08
N ASN A 49 15.64 7.35 8.34
CA ASN A 49 15.27 5.98 8.71
C ASN A 49 13.83 5.65 8.31
N ASN A 50 12.88 6.57 8.55
CA ASN A 50 11.49 6.38 8.14
C ASN A 50 11.34 6.28 6.61
N ALA A 51 12.05 7.12 5.86
CA ALA A 51 12.06 7.06 4.40
C ALA A 51 12.67 5.75 3.88
N THR A 52 13.76 5.28 4.50
CA THR A 52 14.39 3.99 4.17
C THR A 52 13.48 2.81 4.49
N ILE A 53 12.78 2.84 5.63
CA ILE A 53 11.79 1.80 5.97
C ILE A 53 10.69 1.75 4.91
N LEU A 54 10.14 2.91 4.51
CA LEU A 54 9.12 2.97 3.47
C LEU A 54 9.64 2.43 2.13
N TRP A 55 10.83 2.87 1.71
CA TRP A 55 11.47 2.37 0.50
C TRP A 55 11.68 0.86 0.53
N ASN A 56 12.14 0.32 1.65
CA ASN A 56 12.33 -1.12 1.82
C ASN A 56 11.01 -1.89 1.74
N ARG A 57 9.92 -1.37 2.31
CA ARG A 57 8.57 -1.97 2.20
C ARG A 57 8.04 -1.95 0.75
N MET A 58 8.31 -0.88 0.01
CA MET A 58 7.97 -0.80 -1.40
C MET A 58 8.77 -1.80 -2.24
N GLN A 59 10.09 -1.89 -2.01
CA GLN A 59 10.94 -2.86 -2.69
C GLN A 59 10.60 -4.30 -2.32
N ALA A 60 10.21 -4.54 -1.07
CA ALA A 60 9.72 -5.82 -0.61
C ALA A 60 8.51 -6.29 -1.41
N ALA A 61 7.58 -5.40 -1.80
CA ALA A 61 6.44 -5.77 -2.64
C ALA A 61 6.85 -6.51 -3.93
N PHE A 62 7.94 -6.05 -4.57
CA PHE A 62 8.49 -6.66 -5.79
C PHE A 62 9.31 -7.92 -5.51
N ALA A 63 10.00 -7.98 -4.37
CA ALA A 63 10.86 -9.11 -4.02
C ALA A 63 10.07 -10.31 -3.44
N PHE A 64 9.02 -10.06 -2.66
CA PHE A 64 8.21 -11.09 -2.01
C PHE A 64 7.22 -11.79 -2.94
N PHE A 65 6.95 -11.21 -4.11
CA PHE A 65 6.20 -11.89 -5.15
C PHE A 65 7.15 -12.38 -6.24
N PRO A 66 7.77 -13.57 -6.10
CA PRO A 66 8.62 -14.14 -7.12
C PRO A 66 7.75 -14.51 -8.33
N GLU A 67 7.57 -13.56 -9.26
CA GLU A 67 6.71 -13.69 -10.43
C GLU A 67 6.99 -14.99 -11.20
N GLU A 68 8.26 -15.33 -11.40
CA GLU A 68 8.67 -16.57 -12.06
C GLU A 68 8.17 -17.83 -11.32
N LEU A 69 8.27 -17.85 -9.99
CA LEU A 69 7.80 -18.98 -9.19
C LEU A 69 6.28 -19.06 -9.22
N PHE A 70 5.60 -17.93 -9.05
CA PHE A 70 4.15 -17.85 -9.12
C PHE A 70 3.62 -18.36 -10.47
N MET A 71 4.16 -17.85 -11.58
CA MET A 71 3.79 -18.26 -12.93
C MET A 71 4.08 -19.74 -13.17
N LYS A 72 5.23 -20.24 -12.70
CA LYS A 72 5.56 -21.67 -12.79
C LYS A 72 4.55 -22.55 -12.05
N ARG A 73 4.15 -22.17 -10.82
CA ARG A 73 3.15 -22.91 -10.04
C ARG A 73 1.76 -22.83 -10.66
N GLU A 74 1.42 -21.69 -11.23
CA GLU A 74 0.16 -21.52 -11.94
C GLU A 74 0.09 -22.42 -13.18
N ILE A 75 1.14 -22.46 -14.00
CA ILE A 75 1.21 -23.32 -15.19
C ILE A 75 1.11 -24.80 -14.79
N GLU A 76 1.87 -25.22 -13.77
CA GLU A 76 1.82 -26.59 -13.24
C GLU A 76 0.39 -26.96 -12.79
N LEU A 77 -0.29 -26.06 -12.08
CA LEU A 77 -1.68 -26.27 -11.66
C LEU A 77 -2.64 -26.34 -12.85
N ILE A 78 -2.51 -25.45 -13.83
CA ILE A 78 -3.36 -25.43 -15.04
C ILE A 78 -3.21 -26.75 -15.81
N GLU A 79 -1.98 -27.24 -15.96
CA GLU A 79 -1.72 -28.51 -16.64
C GLU A 79 -2.42 -29.69 -15.93
N GLN A 80 -2.35 -29.74 -14.59
CA GLN A 80 -3.04 -30.77 -13.80
C GLN A 80 -4.57 -30.66 -13.87
N MET A 81 -5.11 -29.43 -13.78
CA MET A 81 -6.56 -29.20 -13.85
C MET A 81 -7.12 -29.58 -15.22
N ARG A 82 -6.36 -29.33 -16.29
CA ARG A 82 -6.74 -29.68 -17.66
C ARG A 82 -6.88 -31.19 -17.87
N LEU A 83 -6.11 -32.02 -17.17
CA LEU A 83 -6.27 -33.48 -17.22
C LEU A 83 -7.63 -33.96 -16.66
N MET A 84 -8.32 -33.10 -15.91
CA MET A 84 -9.64 -33.36 -15.34
C MET A 84 -10.75 -32.57 -16.05
N ASP A 85 -10.48 -31.96 -17.19
CA ASP A 85 -11.41 -31.07 -17.91
C ASP A 85 -11.91 -29.90 -17.04
N ILE A 86 -11.08 -29.43 -16.09
CA ILE A 86 -11.39 -28.26 -15.27
C ILE A 86 -10.57 -27.08 -15.82
N GLU A 87 -11.26 -26.04 -16.29
CA GLU A 87 -10.62 -24.85 -16.83
C GLU A 87 -10.37 -23.80 -15.74
N LEU A 88 -9.11 -23.48 -15.49
CA LEU A 88 -8.75 -22.36 -14.62
C LEU A 88 -8.84 -21.06 -15.42
N VAL A 89 -10.01 -20.41 -15.40
CA VAL A 89 -10.21 -19.19 -16.18
C VAL A 89 -9.56 -17.98 -15.46
N PRO A 90 -8.56 -17.30 -16.06
CA PRO A 90 -7.76 -16.29 -15.36
C PRO A 90 -8.49 -15.02 -14.93
N ARG A 91 -9.72 -14.81 -15.40
CA ARG A 91 -10.47 -13.54 -15.26
C ARG A 91 -11.96 -13.69 -14.98
N PHE A 92 -12.47 -14.91 -14.76
CA PHE A 92 -13.90 -15.11 -14.59
C PHE A 92 -14.37 -15.16 -13.14
N VAL A 93 -15.58 -14.65 -12.94
CA VAL A 93 -16.37 -14.73 -11.71
C VAL A 93 -17.00 -16.13 -11.67
N GLY A 94 -16.18 -17.13 -11.39
CA GLY A 94 -16.60 -18.51 -11.20
C GLY A 94 -16.08 -19.03 -9.87
N THR A 95 -16.82 -19.94 -9.25
CA THR A 95 -16.34 -20.74 -8.13
C THR A 95 -16.25 -22.18 -8.59
N LEU A 96 -15.29 -22.95 -8.08
CA LEU A 96 -15.32 -24.40 -8.26
C LEU A 96 -16.65 -24.96 -7.74
N SER A 97 -17.24 -25.91 -8.45
CA SER A 97 -18.31 -26.70 -7.86
C SER A 97 -17.75 -27.64 -6.78
N ASP A 98 -18.59 -28.05 -5.82
CA ASP A 98 -18.18 -29.01 -4.78
C ASP A 98 -17.65 -30.32 -5.38
N GLY A 99 -18.23 -30.75 -6.51
CA GLY A 99 -17.77 -31.93 -7.25
C GLY A 99 -16.39 -31.75 -7.87
N GLU A 100 -16.10 -30.59 -8.46
CA GLU A 100 -14.76 -30.26 -8.98
C GLU A 100 -13.74 -30.14 -7.85
N ALA A 101 -14.11 -29.51 -6.73
CA ALA A 101 -13.25 -29.41 -5.55
C ALA A 101 -12.89 -30.80 -5.02
N GLN A 102 -13.86 -31.71 -4.89
CA GLN A 102 -13.62 -33.09 -4.47
C GLN A 102 -12.72 -33.84 -5.47
N ARG A 103 -12.94 -33.68 -6.78
CA ARG A 103 -12.09 -34.29 -7.82
C ARG A 103 -10.64 -33.81 -7.75
N ILE A 104 -10.43 -32.51 -7.55
CA ILE A 104 -9.08 -31.93 -7.39
C ILE A 104 -8.42 -32.48 -6.12
N PHE A 105 -9.16 -32.55 -5.01
CA PHE A 105 -8.66 -33.07 -3.74
C PHE A 105 -8.26 -34.55 -3.84
N ASP A 106 -9.06 -35.36 -4.53
CA ASP A 106 -8.82 -36.80 -4.69
C ASP A 106 -7.72 -37.13 -5.70
N HIS A 107 -7.31 -36.18 -6.56
CA HIS A 107 -6.24 -36.35 -7.53
C HIS A 107 -4.88 -35.90 -6.94
N PRO A 108 -3.98 -36.82 -6.53
CA PRO A 108 -2.83 -36.48 -5.69
C PRO A 108 -1.88 -35.45 -6.31
N ASP A 109 -1.63 -35.54 -7.62
CA ASP A 109 -0.74 -34.61 -8.31
C ASP A 109 -1.35 -33.20 -8.43
N CYS A 110 -2.66 -33.10 -8.61
CA CYS A 110 -3.34 -31.82 -8.72
C CYS A 110 -3.50 -31.17 -7.34
N ALA A 111 -3.86 -31.96 -6.32
CA ALA A 111 -3.90 -31.50 -4.94
C ALA A 111 -2.54 -30.95 -4.49
N ARG A 112 -1.45 -31.63 -4.85
CA ARG A 112 -0.08 -31.17 -4.57
C ARG A 112 0.26 -29.88 -5.31
N ALA A 113 0.00 -29.80 -6.62
CA ALA A 113 0.26 -28.61 -7.42
C ALA A 113 -0.53 -27.40 -6.87
N LEU A 114 -1.80 -27.61 -6.55
CA LEU A 114 -2.66 -26.60 -5.95
C LEU A 114 -2.13 -26.12 -4.60
N ARG A 115 -1.75 -27.04 -3.71
CA ARG A 115 -1.21 -26.67 -2.40
C ARG A 115 0.02 -25.77 -2.55
N TYR A 116 0.94 -26.11 -3.45
CA TYR A 116 2.10 -25.25 -3.70
C TYR A 116 1.73 -23.89 -4.27
N TYR A 117 0.73 -23.84 -5.15
CA TYR A 117 0.23 -22.58 -5.67
C TYR A 117 -0.44 -21.71 -4.59
N LEU A 118 -1.33 -22.28 -3.79
CA LEU A 118 -2.02 -21.56 -2.71
C LEU A 118 -1.05 -21.12 -1.61
N ASN A 119 -0.03 -21.92 -1.28
CA ASN A 119 1.00 -21.51 -0.32
C ASN A 119 1.75 -20.25 -0.78
N VAL A 120 2.05 -20.10 -2.09
CA VAL A 120 2.69 -18.88 -2.60
C VAL A 120 1.78 -17.65 -2.41
N LEU A 121 0.47 -17.82 -2.61
CA LEU A 121 -0.50 -16.75 -2.37
C LEU A 121 -0.61 -16.42 -0.88
N GLU A 122 -0.66 -17.44 -0.03
CA GLU A 122 -0.72 -17.31 1.43
C GLU A 122 0.50 -16.59 1.99
N ASP A 123 1.72 -17.01 1.60
CA ASP A 123 2.97 -16.41 2.04
C ASP A 123 3.04 -14.91 1.68
N TYR A 124 2.54 -14.56 0.47
CA TYR A 124 2.46 -13.17 0.04
C TYR A 124 1.43 -12.38 0.87
N CYS A 125 0.24 -12.94 1.09
CA CYS A 125 -0.80 -12.33 1.93
C CYS A 125 -0.34 -12.15 3.38
N LEU A 126 0.37 -13.12 3.95
CA LEU A 126 1.00 -13.03 5.26
C LEU A 126 1.99 -11.86 5.31
N ALA A 127 2.87 -11.72 4.32
CA ALA A 127 3.82 -10.61 4.24
C ALA A 127 3.13 -9.24 4.19
N VAL A 128 1.99 -9.14 3.49
CA VAL A 128 1.15 -7.93 3.47
C VAL A 128 0.54 -7.68 4.86
N ASN A 129 -0.07 -8.69 5.48
CA ASN A 129 -0.75 -8.55 6.77
C ASN A 129 0.20 -8.26 7.94
N MET A 130 1.44 -8.74 7.85
CA MET A 130 2.53 -8.39 8.80
C MET A 130 3.15 -7.01 8.53
N GLY A 131 2.74 -6.30 7.47
CA GLY A 131 3.27 -4.99 7.09
C GLY A 131 4.70 -5.02 6.51
N LEU A 132 5.22 -6.20 6.17
CA LEU A 132 6.51 -6.34 5.48
C LEU A 132 6.44 -5.77 4.07
N VAL A 133 5.28 -5.92 3.44
CA VAL A 133 4.94 -5.34 2.15
C VAL A 133 4.04 -4.11 2.36
N ASP A 134 4.17 -3.11 1.50
CA ASP A 134 3.24 -1.98 1.44
C ASP A 134 1.87 -2.44 0.89
N ASP A 135 0.79 -2.32 1.69
CA ASP A 135 -0.54 -2.83 1.32
C ASP A 135 -1.15 -2.10 0.11
N ASP A 136 -0.90 -0.80 -0.04
CA ASP A 136 -1.44 -0.04 -1.17
C ASP A 136 -0.76 -0.43 -2.49
N LEU A 137 0.56 -0.59 -2.48
CA LEU A 137 1.31 -1.08 -3.63
C LEU A 137 0.94 -2.53 -3.97
N ALA A 138 0.85 -3.41 -2.97
CA ALA A 138 0.42 -4.80 -3.16
C ALA A 138 -1.00 -4.87 -3.72
N TYR A 139 -1.93 -4.07 -3.20
CA TYR A 139 -3.29 -3.96 -3.72
C TYR A 139 -3.31 -3.47 -5.18
N ALA A 140 -2.49 -2.48 -5.52
CA ALA A 140 -2.40 -1.97 -6.89
C ALA A 140 -1.95 -3.05 -7.87
N GLN A 141 -0.98 -3.88 -7.47
CA GLN A 141 -0.38 -4.94 -8.29
C GLN A 141 -1.24 -6.21 -8.35
N MET A 142 -1.70 -6.71 -7.20
CA MET A 142 -2.14 -8.09 -7.04
C MET A 142 -3.62 -8.27 -6.71
N ARG A 143 -4.39 -7.20 -6.45
CA ARG A 143 -5.80 -7.33 -6.01
C ARG A 143 -6.65 -8.22 -6.91
N GLY A 144 -6.48 -8.10 -8.23
CA GLY A 144 -7.27 -8.85 -9.20
C GLY A 144 -7.02 -10.36 -9.08
N ALA A 145 -5.75 -10.74 -8.97
CA ALA A 145 -5.36 -12.13 -8.80
C ALA A 145 -5.82 -12.67 -7.43
N ILE A 146 -5.50 -11.99 -6.33
CA ILE A 146 -5.86 -12.46 -4.99
C ILE A 146 -7.38 -12.63 -4.83
N ILE A 147 -8.18 -11.62 -5.22
CA ILE A 147 -9.64 -11.70 -5.10
C ILE A 147 -10.20 -12.82 -5.99
N ALA A 148 -9.76 -12.91 -7.25
CA ALA A 148 -10.27 -13.92 -8.18
C ALA A 148 -9.90 -15.34 -7.75
N ARG A 149 -8.63 -15.57 -7.36
CA ARG A 149 -8.15 -16.91 -6.96
C ARG A 149 -8.74 -17.36 -5.64
N ALA A 150 -8.81 -16.48 -4.64
CA ALA A 150 -9.47 -16.80 -3.37
C ALA A 150 -10.94 -17.17 -3.60
N THR A 151 -11.66 -16.41 -4.44
CA THR A 151 -13.06 -16.71 -4.78
C THR A 151 -13.19 -18.06 -5.50
N PHE A 152 -12.33 -18.31 -6.50
CA PHE A 152 -12.39 -19.52 -7.30
C PHE A 152 -12.12 -20.80 -6.48
N PHE A 153 -11.08 -20.76 -5.64
CA PHE A 153 -10.65 -21.91 -4.83
C PHE A 153 -11.35 -22.05 -3.48
N TRP A 154 -12.24 -21.12 -3.11
CA TRP A 154 -12.92 -21.12 -1.81
C TRP A 154 -13.56 -22.47 -1.43
N PRO A 155 -14.33 -23.14 -2.32
CA PRO A 155 -14.98 -24.41 -1.97
C PRO A 155 -13.98 -25.52 -1.65
N LEU A 156 -12.79 -25.47 -2.27
CA LEU A 156 -11.72 -26.43 -2.03
C LEU A 156 -10.94 -26.11 -0.76
N ILE A 157 -10.71 -24.83 -0.44
CA ILE A 157 -10.15 -24.40 0.85
C ILE A 157 -11.07 -24.89 1.98
N ASP A 158 -12.38 -24.67 1.87
CA ASP A 158 -13.37 -25.14 2.83
C ASP A 158 -13.36 -26.68 2.97
N LEU A 159 -13.21 -27.41 1.86
CA LEU A 159 -13.08 -28.87 1.90
C LEU A 159 -11.81 -29.31 2.65
N VAL A 160 -10.66 -28.68 2.38
CA VAL A 160 -9.39 -28.99 3.04
C VAL A 160 -9.48 -28.71 4.55
N ARG A 161 -10.02 -27.56 4.95
CA ARG A 161 -10.25 -27.20 6.37
C ARG A 161 -11.10 -28.25 7.08
N LYS A 162 -12.23 -28.66 6.48
CA LYS A 162 -13.11 -29.71 7.03
C LYS A 162 -12.44 -31.08 7.14
N LYS A 163 -11.58 -31.44 6.19
CA LYS A 163 -10.89 -32.76 6.18
C LYS A 163 -9.71 -32.82 7.15
N SER A 164 -9.08 -31.68 7.41
CA SER A 164 -7.93 -31.55 8.31
C SER A 164 -8.31 -31.15 9.73
N ASP A 165 -9.55 -30.72 9.95
CA ASP A 165 -10.03 -30.15 11.23
C ASP A 165 -9.22 -28.91 11.66
N ASP A 166 -8.88 -28.07 10.68
CA ASP A 166 -8.08 -26.86 10.87
C ASP A 166 -8.72 -25.70 10.09
N GLU A 167 -9.31 -24.75 10.80
CA GLU A 167 -9.96 -23.58 10.21
C GLU A 167 -8.96 -22.52 9.72
N ASP A 168 -7.71 -22.56 10.18
CA ASP A 168 -6.70 -21.54 9.91
C ASP A 168 -5.95 -21.77 8.58
N ILE A 169 -6.19 -22.90 7.90
CA ILE A 169 -5.60 -23.17 6.58
C ILE A 169 -5.98 -22.05 5.59
N PHE A 170 -4.98 -21.34 5.07
CA PHE A 170 -5.15 -20.22 4.15
C PHE A 170 -5.91 -19.01 4.71
N CYS A 171 -5.80 -18.74 6.02
CA CYS A 171 -6.48 -17.65 6.68
C CYS A 171 -5.99 -16.26 6.22
N GLU A 172 -4.70 -16.10 5.91
CA GLU A 172 -4.14 -14.82 5.50
C GLU A 172 -4.64 -14.42 4.10
N LEU A 173 -4.76 -15.40 3.20
CA LEU A 173 -5.40 -15.24 1.89
C LEU A 173 -6.87 -14.84 2.04
N GLU A 174 -7.61 -15.45 2.97
CA GLU A 174 -9.01 -15.10 3.25
C GLU A 174 -9.14 -13.65 3.76
N ILE A 175 -8.37 -13.28 4.78
CA ILE A 175 -8.38 -11.93 5.38
C ILE A 175 -8.06 -10.89 4.31
N THR A 176 -6.98 -11.11 3.55
CA THR A 176 -6.52 -10.17 2.53
C THR A 176 -7.53 -10.04 1.40
N SER A 177 -8.04 -11.16 0.88
CA SER A 177 -9.01 -11.14 -0.22
C SER A 177 -10.33 -10.47 0.18
N LYS A 178 -10.83 -10.69 1.39
CA LYS A 178 -12.03 -10.00 1.91
C LYS A 178 -11.80 -8.49 2.03
N ARG A 179 -10.70 -8.08 2.69
CA ARG A 179 -10.33 -6.66 2.86
C ARG A 179 -10.20 -5.96 1.51
N TRP A 180 -9.51 -6.58 0.56
CA TRP A 180 -9.30 -6.00 -0.77
C TRP A 180 -10.58 -6.00 -1.61
N LYS A 181 -11.46 -7.00 -1.49
CA LYS A 181 -12.76 -7.02 -2.17
C LYS A 181 -13.66 -5.87 -1.71
N GLU A 182 -13.70 -5.60 -0.41
CA GLU A 182 -14.43 -4.45 0.14
C GLU A 182 -13.86 -3.12 -0.40
N LYS A 183 -12.54 -2.95 -0.36
CA LYS A 183 -11.85 -1.77 -0.92
C LYS A 183 -12.12 -1.59 -2.42
N ASP A 184 -12.15 -2.69 -3.19
CA ASP A 184 -12.41 -2.65 -4.64
C ASP A 184 -13.87 -2.26 -4.94
N GLU A 185 -14.83 -2.76 -4.16
CA GLU A 185 -16.24 -2.37 -4.30
C GLU A 185 -16.45 -0.88 -3.98
N GLN A 186 -15.88 -0.39 -2.88
CA GLN A 186 -15.91 1.04 -2.53
C GLN A 186 -15.29 1.91 -3.64
N THR A 187 -14.15 1.46 -4.18
CA THR A 187 -13.45 2.16 -5.27
C THR A 187 -14.29 2.18 -6.55
N ARG A 188 -14.94 1.07 -6.90
CA ARG A 188 -15.81 0.98 -8.08
C ARG A 188 -17.03 1.89 -7.95
N GLU A 189 -17.66 1.92 -6.79
CA GLU A 189 -18.81 2.78 -6.53
C GLU A 189 -18.43 4.26 -6.59
N MET A 190 -17.28 4.65 -6.01
CA MET A 190 -16.77 6.02 -6.14
C MET A 190 -16.50 6.40 -7.59
N ARG A 191 -15.85 5.52 -8.37
CA ARG A 191 -15.62 5.75 -9.80
C ARG A 191 -16.91 5.88 -10.58
N ARG A 192 -17.93 5.07 -10.27
CA ARG A 192 -19.26 5.15 -10.89
C ARG A 192 -19.89 6.53 -10.65
N LYS A 193 -19.86 7.04 -9.42
CA LYS A 193 -20.37 8.37 -9.07
C LYS A 193 -19.65 9.48 -9.84
N VAL A 194 -18.32 9.45 -9.87
CA VAL A 194 -17.52 10.44 -10.63
C VAL A 194 -17.84 10.40 -12.13
N ILE A 195 -17.99 9.21 -12.71
CA ILE A 195 -18.36 9.06 -14.12
C ILE A 195 -19.76 9.62 -14.38
N GLU A 196 -20.71 9.38 -13.49
CA GLU A 196 -22.09 9.86 -13.63
C GLU A 196 -22.18 11.39 -13.49
N GLU A 197 -21.48 11.97 -12.52
CA GLU A 197 -21.34 13.42 -12.36
C GLU A 197 -20.70 14.05 -13.62
N ALA A 198 -19.62 13.46 -14.13
CA ALA A 198 -18.95 13.93 -15.34
C ALA A 198 -19.86 13.86 -16.57
N LYS A 199 -20.67 12.80 -16.71
CA LYS A 199 -21.68 12.68 -17.77
C LYS A 199 -22.75 13.76 -17.66
N SER A 200 -23.30 13.97 -16.47
CA SER A 200 -24.32 15.00 -16.23
C SER A 200 -23.80 16.42 -16.56
N ILE A 201 -22.56 16.72 -16.19
CA ILE A 201 -21.89 18.00 -16.54
C ILE A 201 -21.75 18.11 -18.06
N ALA A 202 -21.28 17.06 -18.74
CA ALA A 202 -21.11 17.05 -20.18
C ALA A 202 -22.45 17.28 -20.92
N GLU A 203 -23.54 16.63 -20.48
CA GLU A 203 -24.88 16.79 -21.04
C GLU A 203 -25.41 18.23 -20.86
N SER A 204 -25.18 18.85 -19.70
CA SER A 204 -25.54 20.26 -19.47
C SER A 204 -24.81 21.19 -20.43
N ILE A 205 -23.48 21.01 -20.58
CA ILE A 205 -22.66 21.83 -21.50
C ILE A 205 -23.13 21.68 -22.94
N ILE A 206 -23.42 20.45 -23.38
CA ILE A 206 -23.93 20.18 -24.73
C ILE A 206 -25.30 20.86 -24.92
N SER A 207 -26.21 20.74 -23.96
CA SER A 207 -27.54 21.37 -24.02
C SER A 207 -27.44 22.90 -24.13
N ASP A 208 -26.58 23.53 -23.33
CA ASP A 208 -26.39 24.98 -23.37
C ASP A 208 -25.73 25.43 -24.68
N ALA A 209 -24.72 24.71 -25.17
CA ALA A 209 -24.10 25.00 -26.46
C ALA A 209 -25.10 24.88 -27.63
N VAL A 210 -25.96 23.85 -27.62
CA VAL A 210 -27.02 23.69 -28.63
C VAL A 210 -28.03 24.84 -28.55
N ARG A 211 -28.41 25.29 -27.35
CA ARG A 211 -29.29 26.45 -27.14
C ARG A 211 -28.65 27.73 -27.69
N ASP A 212 -27.35 27.94 -27.47
CA ASP A 212 -26.61 29.09 -27.94
C ASP A 212 -26.49 29.12 -29.47
N VAL A 213 -26.15 27.98 -30.09
CA VAL A 213 -26.11 27.85 -31.55
C VAL A 213 -27.48 28.13 -32.17
N LYS A 214 -28.55 27.60 -31.57
CA LYS A 214 -29.92 27.84 -32.05
C LYS A 214 -30.33 29.31 -31.91
N SER A 215 -29.99 29.96 -30.79
CA SER A 215 -30.30 31.38 -30.58
C SER A 215 -29.53 32.29 -31.55
N ASN A 216 -28.25 32.00 -31.81
CA ASN A 216 -27.43 32.71 -32.78
C ASN A 216 -27.90 32.48 -34.22
N HIS A 217 -28.28 31.25 -34.58
CA HIS A 217 -28.85 30.96 -35.90
C HIS A 217 -30.14 31.74 -36.14
N LEU A 218 -31.05 31.79 -35.15
CA LEU A 218 -32.29 32.56 -35.26
C LEU A 218 -32.03 34.07 -35.41
N ARG A 219 -31.05 34.64 -34.70
CA ARG A 219 -30.64 36.06 -34.86
C ARG A 219 -30.10 36.36 -36.26
N ASN A 220 -29.36 35.42 -36.85
CA ASN A 220 -28.80 35.59 -38.19
C ASN A 220 -29.85 35.44 -39.30
N VAL A 221 -30.80 34.51 -39.15
CA VAL A 221 -31.86 34.27 -40.15
C VAL A 221 -32.93 35.37 -40.10
N TYR A 222 -33.21 35.92 -38.92
CA TYR A 222 -34.19 36.99 -38.71
C TYR A 222 -33.53 38.21 -38.07
N PRO A 223 -32.78 39.02 -38.84
CA PRO A 223 -32.14 40.21 -38.29
C PRO A 223 -33.22 41.19 -37.78
N PRO A 224 -33.00 41.81 -36.61
CA PRO A 224 -33.94 42.81 -36.11
C PRO A 224 -34.07 43.94 -37.13
N LYS A 225 -35.31 44.33 -37.44
CA LYS A 225 -35.56 45.46 -38.35
C LYS A 225 -34.95 46.72 -37.75
N SER A 226 -34.01 47.33 -38.48
CA SER A 226 -33.48 48.65 -38.11
C SER A 226 -34.60 49.67 -38.26
N ASN A 227 -35.03 50.26 -37.15
CA ASN A 227 -35.89 51.45 -37.14
C ASN A 227 -35.08 52.71 -37.42
#